data_AF-A0A6N3A294-F1
#
_entry.id   AF-A0A6N3A294-F1
#
_cell.length_a   1.000
_cell.length_b   1.000
_cell.length_c   1.000
_cell.angle_alpha   90.00
_cell.angle_beta   90.00
_cell.angle_gamma   90.00
#
_symmetry.space_group_name_H-M   'P 1'
#
loop_
_entity.id
_entity.type
_entity.pdbx_description
1 polymer ?
#
loop_
_entity_poly.entity_id
_entity_poly.type
_entity_poly.pdbx_seq_one_letter_code
_entity_poly.pdbx_strand_id
1 'polypeptide(L)'
;MLQEGDALSLEDGRNVSIQRIETNTYNHYVNVYNFEVEDYHTYYVSDVSVLVHNKTPCQQLAQTKKKSARITYMGKTPSKKSKTGRAVIERMKK
;
A
#
# COMPACT_ATOMS: atom_id res chain seq x y z
N MET A 1 1.06 -6.79 7.66
CA MET A 1 0.34 -6.85 8.96
C MET A 1 1.39 -6.71 10.04
N LEU A 2 1.08 -6.00 11.12
CA LEU A 2 1.99 -5.86 12.26
C LEU A 2 2.20 -7.22 12.94
N GLN A 3 3.42 -7.43 13.44
CA GLN A 3 3.86 -8.65 14.12
C GLN A 3 4.62 -8.30 15.40
N GLU A 4 4.75 -9.26 16.31
CA GLU A 4 5.62 -9.12 17.48
C GLU A 4 7.06 -8.80 17.02
N GLY A 5 7.71 -7.87 17.72
CA GLY A 5 9.02 -7.34 17.36
C GLY A 5 9.00 -6.12 16.42
N ASP A 6 7.89 -5.84 15.72
CA ASP A 6 7.79 -4.62 14.90
C ASP A 6 7.89 -3.37 15.78
N ALA A 7 8.47 -2.29 15.23
CA ALA A 7 8.66 -1.04 15.93
C ALA A 7 7.45 -0.10 15.79
N LEU A 8 7.00 0.46 16.92
CA LEU A 8 5.99 1.52 17.02
C LEU A 8 6.65 2.81 17.49
N SER A 9 6.22 3.95 16.94
CA SER A 9 6.71 5.26 17.35
C SER A 9 5.82 5.87 18.43
N LEU A 10 6.45 6.43 19.46
CA LEU A 10 5.81 7.12 20.56
C LEU A 10 5.89 8.64 20.39
N GLU A 11 5.07 9.36 21.15
CA GLU A 11 5.06 10.84 21.18
C GLU A 11 6.40 11.46 21.57
N ASP A 12 7.12 10.84 22.50
CA ASP A 12 8.43 11.31 22.95
C ASP A 12 9.58 11.04 21.95
N GLY A 13 9.25 10.55 20.76
CA GLY A 13 10.20 10.27 19.68
C GLY A 13 10.91 8.92 19.81
N ARG A 14 10.64 8.12 20.85
CA ARG A 14 11.19 6.77 20.97
C ARG A 14 10.45 5.78 20.07
N ASN A 15 11.15 4.70 19.74
CA ASN A 15 10.56 3.52 19.13
C ASN A 15 10.53 2.37 20.13
N VAL A 16 9.40 1.65 20.20
CA VAL A 16 9.21 0.49 21.07
C VAL A 16 8.77 -0.71 20.24
N SER A 17 9.23 -1.90 20.61
CA SER A 17 8.84 -3.14 19.92
C SER A 17 7.48 -3.66 20.42
N ILE A 18 6.65 -4.17 19.51
CA ILE A 18 5.44 -4.90 19.88
C ILE A 18 5.81 -6.16 20.65
N GLN A 19 5.34 -6.27 21.89
CA GLN A 19 5.61 -7.45 22.72
C GLN A 19 4.64 -8.59 22.46
N ARG A 20 3.37 -8.26 22.22
CA ARG A 20 2.29 -9.24 22.01
C ARG A 20 1.16 -8.63 21.20
N ILE A 21 0.49 -9.44 20.38
CA ILE A 21 -0.74 -9.07 19.67
C ILE A 21 -1.84 -10.05 20.06
N GLU A 22 -2.98 -9.53 20.52
CA GLU A 22 -4.15 -10.32 20.90
C GLU A 22 -5.38 -9.84 20.12
N THR A 23 -6.22 -10.77 19.67
CA THR A 23 -7.50 -10.48 19.03
C THR A 23 -8.63 -10.98 19.92
N ASN A 24 -9.45 -10.05 20.40
CA ASN A 24 -10.58 -10.36 21.27
C ASN A 24 -11.88 -10.34 20.47
N THR A 25 -12.71 -11.37 20.67
CA THR A 25 -14.04 -11.47 20.07
C THR A 25 -15.08 -11.35 21.17
N TYR A 26 -16.00 -10.41 21.03
CA TYR A 26 -17.10 -10.19 21.97
C TYR A 26 -18.40 -10.77 21.41
N ASN A 27 -19.22 -11.35 22.28
CA ASN A 27 -20.56 -11.85 21.96
C ASN A 27 -21.64 -10.75 22.09
N HIS A 28 -21.22 -9.50 22.24
CA HIS A 28 -22.06 -8.32 22.40
C HIS A 28 -21.43 -7.14 21.64
N TYR A 29 -22.23 -6.10 21.40
CA TYR A 29 -21.76 -4.88 20.76
C TYR A 29 -20.88 -4.07 21.70
N VAL A 30 -19.75 -3.60 21.18
CA VAL A 30 -18.82 -2.70 21.86
C VAL A 30 -18.80 -1.39 21.08
N ASN A 31 -19.00 -0.28 21.78
CA ASN A 31 -18.89 1.05 21.17
C ASN A 31 -17.41 1.37 20.92
N VAL A 32 -17.10 1.77 19.69
CA VAL A 32 -15.78 2.27 19.29
C VAL A 32 -15.93 3.69 18.76
N TYR A 33 -14.95 4.54 19.03
CA TYR A 33 -14.98 5.96 18.67
C TYR A 33 -13.76 6.30 17.81
N ASN A 34 -13.97 7.16 16.80
CA ASN A 34 -12.92 7.74 15.97
C ASN A 34 -13.31 9.19 15.65
N PHE A 35 -12.33 10.10 15.58
CA PHE A 35 -12.51 11.50 15.21
C PHE A 35 -11.55 11.86 14.07
N GLU A 36 -11.84 12.86 13.24
CA GLU A 36 -10.91 13.27 12.18
C GLU A 36 -9.92 14.34 12.69
N VAL A 37 -8.64 14.22 12.30
CA VAL A 37 -7.60 15.23 12.56
C VAL A 37 -7.20 15.87 11.24
N GLU A 38 -7.15 17.20 11.19
CA GLU A 38 -6.76 17.95 9.99
C GLU A 38 -5.23 17.88 9.73
N ASP A 39 -4.82 18.29 8.54
CA ASP A 39 -3.44 18.38 8.04
C ASP A 39 -2.62 17.08 8.03
N TYR A 40 -2.12 16.66 9.19
CA TYR A 40 -1.24 15.49 9.30
C TYR A 40 -2.00 14.17 9.30
N HIS A 41 -3.30 14.20 9.66
CA HIS A 41 -4.15 13.01 9.74
C HIS A 41 -3.54 11.89 10.60
N THR A 42 -2.86 12.24 11.69
CA THR A 42 -2.28 11.32 12.67
C THR A 42 -2.61 11.78 14.09
N TYR A 43 -2.65 10.85 15.04
CA TYR A 43 -2.82 11.16 16.46
C TYR A 43 -2.14 10.10 17.32
N TYR A 44 -1.97 10.40 18.61
CA TYR A 44 -1.44 9.47 19.60
C TYR A 44 -2.59 8.81 20.38
N VAL A 45 -2.48 7.50 20.65
CA VAL A 45 -3.50 6.72 21.36
C VAL A 45 -2.90 5.97 22.56
N SER A 46 -3.74 5.70 23.57
CA SER A 46 -3.44 5.01 24.84
C SER A 46 -2.48 5.76 25.77
N ASP A 47 -2.30 5.26 26.99
CA ASP A 47 -1.43 5.85 28.02
C ASP A 47 0.06 5.85 27.61
N VAL A 48 0.43 5.04 26.62
CA VAL A 48 1.81 4.99 26.09
C VAL A 48 2.02 5.90 24.87
N SER A 49 0.98 6.62 24.43
CA SER A 49 1.02 7.56 23.29
C SER A 49 1.63 6.97 22.01
N VAL A 50 1.03 5.90 21.48
CA VAL A 50 1.44 5.29 20.20
C VAL A 50 0.90 6.10 19.02
N LEU A 51 1.75 6.40 18.02
CA LEU A 51 1.37 7.11 16.80
C LEU A 51 0.50 6.24 15.88
N VAL A 52 -0.69 6.72 15.54
CA VAL A 52 -1.62 6.06 14.62
C VAL A 52 -2.05 6.99 13.47
N HIS A 53 -2.45 6.39 12.35
CA HIS A 53 -3.03 7.12 11.23
C HIS A 53 -4.54 7.28 11.42
N ASN A 54 -5.06 8.47 11.14
CA ASN A 54 -6.48 8.75 11.16
C ASN A 54 -7.14 8.56 9.79
N LYS A 55 -6.42 8.94 8.73
CA LYS A 55 -6.85 8.84 7.33
C LYS A 55 -5.85 8.06 6.52
N THR A 56 -6.32 7.34 5.52
CA THR A 56 -5.52 6.36 4.77
C THR A 56 -4.82 7.00 3.56
N PRO A 57 -3.48 7.13 3.54
CA PRO A 57 -2.73 7.16 2.28
C PRO A 57 -2.23 5.75 1.87
N CYS A 58 -2.17 4.80 2.79
CA CYS A 58 -1.43 3.55 2.62
C CYS A 58 -2.00 2.60 1.56
N GLN A 59 -3.27 2.71 1.18
CA GLN A 59 -3.87 1.88 0.12
C GLN A 59 -3.72 2.50 -1.28
N GLN A 60 -3.52 3.82 -1.40
CA GLN A 60 -3.36 4.51 -2.69
C GLN A 60 -1.92 4.51 -3.22
N LEU A 61 -0.93 4.19 -2.37
CA LEU A 61 0.46 4.02 -2.80
C LEU A 61 0.72 2.66 -3.46
N ALA A 62 -0.26 1.76 -3.43
CA ALA A 62 -0.22 0.54 -4.21
C ALA A 62 -0.62 0.83 -5.67
N GLN A 63 0.40 0.94 -6.54
CA GLN A 63 0.34 0.76 -8.00
C GLN A 63 0.07 1.97 -8.91
N THR A 64 0.92 3.01 -8.87
CA THR A 64 1.23 3.67 -10.16
C THR A 64 2.21 2.77 -10.91
N LYS A 65 1.71 1.92 -11.83
CA LYS A 65 2.57 1.18 -12.76
C LYS A 65 3.34 2.20 -13.61
N LYS A 66 4.57 2.55 -13.21
CA LYS A 66 5.46 3.41 -14.02
C LYS A 66 5.61 2.73 -15.39
N LYS A 67 5.09 3.35 -16.45
CA LYS A 67 5.31 2.85 -17.81
C LYS A 67 6.81 2.87 -18.08
N SER A 68 7.36 1.79 -18.66
CA SER A 68 8.78 1.79 -19.01
C SER A 68 9.05 2.89 -20.03
N ALA A 69 10.25 3.50 -19.98
CA ALA A 69 10.65 4.54 -20.93
C ALA A 69 10.50 4.02 -22.37
N ARG A 70 10.88 2.75 -22.62
CA ARG A 70 10.72 2.09 -23.91
C ARG A 70 9.27 2.08 -24.42
N ILE A 71 8.29 1.75 -23.58
CA ILE A 71 6.87 1.76 -23.99
C ILE A 71 6.41 3.19 -24.29
N THR A 72 6.95 4.18 -23.57
CA THR A 72 6.61 5.59 -23.78
C THR A 72 7.11 6.10 -25.13
N TYR A 73 8.37 5.82 -25.48
CA TYR A 73 8.97 6.31 -26.73
C TYR A 73 8.67 5.44 -27.96
N MET A 74 8.67 4.11 -27.81
CA MET A 74 8.55 3.18 -28.94
C MET A 74 7.17 2.52 -29.05
N GLY A 75 6.26 2.78 -28.10
CA GLY A 75 4.97 2.09 -28.05
C GLY A 75 5.08 0.58 -27.76
N LYS A 76 3.96 -0.13 -27.93
CA LYS A 76 3.91 -1.59 -27.78
C LYS A 76 4.20 -2.25 -29.12
N THR A 77 5.09 -3.24 -29.12
CA THR A 77 5.35 -4.06 -30.31
C THR A 77 4.11 -4.90 -30.64
N PRO A 78 3.64 -4.94 -31.90
CA PRO A 78 2.51 -5.78 -32.29
C PRO A 78 2.76 -7.25 -31.96
N SER A 79 1.76 -7.93 -31.39
CA SER A 79 1.84 -9.37 -31.07
C SER A 79 2.02 -10.21 -32.34
N LYS A 80 2.69 -11.36 -32.23
CA LYS A 80 2.83 -12.34 -33.33
C LYS A 80 1.48 -12.80 -33.89
N LYS A 81 0.41 -12.75 -33.10
CA LYS A 81 -0.96 -13.10 -33.52
C LYS A 81 -1.69 -11.95 -34.24
N SER A 82 -1.22 -10.71 -34.05
CA SER A 82 -1.82 -9.54 -34.69
C SER A 82 -1.66 -9.59 -36.21
N LYS A 83 -2.57 -8.95 -36.96
CA LYS A 83 -2.49 -8.87 -38.42
C LYS A 83 -1.14 -8.33 -38.89
N THR A 84 -0.66 -7.24 -38.27
CA THR A 84 0.65 -6.63 -38.56
C THR A 84 1.81 -7.57 -38.23
N GLY A 85 1.77 -8.25 -37.08
CA GLY A 85 2.81 -9.20 -36.68
C GLY A 85 2.91 -10.40 -37.62
N ARG A 86 1.77 -10.95 -38.05
CA ARG A 86 1.73 -12.05 -39.02
C ARG A 86 2.31 -11.65 -40.38
N ALA A 87 1.91 -10.49 -40.90
CA ALA A 87 2.40 -9.99 -42.18
C ALA A 87 3.93 -9.75 -42.17
N VAL A 88 4.50 -9.25 -41.07
CA VAL A 88 5.96 -9.11 -40.93
C VAL A 88 6.65 -10.46 -40.93
N ILE A 89 6.14 -11.44 -40.18
CA ILE A 89 6.72 -12.78 -40.11
C ILE A 89 6.68 -13.48 -41.47
N GLU A 90 5.58 -13.35 -42.23
CA GLU A 90 5.48 -13.89 -43.58
C GLU A 90 6.52 -13.28 -44.52
N ARG A 91 6.76 -11.97 -44.44
CA ARG A 91 7.81 -11.28 -45.23
C ARG A 91 9.22 -11.76 -44.87
N MET A 92 9.48 -12.07 -43.61
CA MET A 92 10.80 -12.53 -43.13
C MET A 92 11.12 -13.98 -43.50
N LYS A 93 10.12 -14.77 -43.91
CA LYS A 93 10.28 -16.19 -44.30
C LYS A 93 10.60 -16.38 -45.79
N LYS A 94 10.59 -15.30 -46.57
CA LYS A 94 10.95 -15.28 -47.98
C LYS A 94 12.40 -14.85 -48.13
#